data_AF-A0A3B0S9X2-F1
#
_entry.id   AF-A0A3B0S9X2-F1
#
_cell.length_a   1.000
_cell.length_b   1.000
_cell.length_c   1.000
_cell.angle_alpha   90.00
_cell.angle_beta   90.00
_cell.angle_gamma   90.00
#
_symmetry.space_group_name_H-M   'P 1'
#
loop_
_entity.id
_entity.type
_entity.pdbx_description
1 polymer ?
#
loop_
_entity_poly.entity_id
_entity_poly.type
_entity_poly.pdbx_seq_one_letter_code
_entity_poly.pdbx_strand_id
1 'polypeptide(L)'
;MAKAGVGFMFAPAHHAAMRHVGPSRVELGTRTIFNLLGPLSNPAGVSRQIVGVFSKAWVEPLAHVLKQLGSDRVWVTHGQGGLDEITPTGTTWVCELKDGNVTSFELEPEDAGVTRWTLDDLKGGEPEENAAALRDVLSGAKNAFRDASIMTAGAALVVADKADDLKTGTAMAATAIDDGRALKTLEKLVEVSNS
;
A
#
# COMPACT_ATOMS: atom_id res chain seq x y z
N MET A 1 -5.22 6.30 -15.97
CA MET A 1 -5.77 4.92 -15.95
C MET A 1 -5.95 4.32 -17.34
N ALA A 2 -6.85 4.81 -18.21
CA ALA A 2 -7.15 4.15 -19.51
C ALA A 2 -5.95 3.90 -20.44
N LYS A 3 -4.93 4.77 -20.44
CA LYS A 3 -3.75 4.64 -21.32
C LYS A 3 -2.55 3.92 -20.68
N ALA A 4 -2.36 4.06 -19.37
CA ALA A 4 -1.17 3.57 -18.66
C ALA A 4 -1.46 2.41 -17.69
N GLY A 5 -2.73 2.01 -17.51
CA GLY A 5 -3.11 0.99 -16.54
C GLY A 5 -3.03 1.41 -15.07
N VAL A 6 -2.49 2.60 -14.78
CA VAL A 6 -2.32 3.15 -13.42
C VAL A 6 -2.89 4.57 -13.33
N GLY A 7 -3.23 5.00 -12.12
CA GLY A 7 -3.68 6.37 -11.81
C GLY A 7 -3.12 6.84 -10.49
N PHE A 8 -2.65 8.08 -10.46
CA PHE A 8 -2.23 8.76 -9.24
C PHE A 8 -3.24 9.85 -8.91
N MET A 9 -3.74 9.87 -7.67
CA MET A 9 -4.74 10.82 -7.22
C MET A 9 -4.14 11.70 -6.13
N PHE A 10 -3.78 12.94 -6.47
CA PHE A 10 -3.15 13.86 -5.53
C PHE A 10 -4.19 14.42 -4.55
N ALA A 11 -4.10 14.04 -3.27
CA ALA A 11 -5.13 14.30 -2.28
C ALA A 11 -5.65 15.76 -2.19
N PRO A 12 -4.80 16.82 -2.27
CA PRO A 12 -5.28 18.20 -2.28
C PRO A 12 -6.25 18.54 -3.42
N ALA A 13 -6.13 17.86 -4.57
CA ALA A 13 -7.00 18.06 -5.73
C ALA A 13 -8.38 17.38 -5.57
N HIS A 14 -8.50 16.38 -4.70
CA HIS A 14 -9.71 15.56 -4.56
C HIS A 14 -10.46 15.77 -3.24
N HIS A 15 -9.80 16.30 -2.21
CA HIS A 15 -10.39 16.51 -0.89
C HIS A 15 -10.42 17.99 -0.50
N ALA A 16 -10.97 18.85 -1.37
CA ALA A 16 -11.00 20.31 -1.15
C ALA A 16 -11.62 20.72 0.21
N ALA A 17 -12.57 19.94 0.73
CA ALA A 17 -13.17 20.17 2.04
C ALA A 17 -12.16 20.03 3.21
N MET A 18 -11.07 19.26 3.05
CA MET A 18 -10.05 19.08 4.09
C MET A 18 -9.31 20.37 4.43
N ARG A 19 -9.35 21.39 3.55
CA ARG A 19 -8.77 22.72 3.82
C ARG A 19 -9.38 23.39 5.06
N HIS A 20 -10.64 23.06 5.39
CA HIS A 20 -11.35 23.65 6.52
C HIS A 20 -10.90 23.08 7.87
N VAL A 21 -10.36 21.87 7.89
CA VAL A 21 -9.88 21.21 9.12
C VAL A 21 -8.35 21.19 9.22
N GLY A 22 -7.65 21.53 8.13
CA GLY A 22 -6.18 21.57 8.07
C GLY A 22 -5.52 22.38 9.20
N PRO A 23 -5.90 23.67 9.41
CA PRO A 23 -5.28 24.50 10.45
C PRO A 23 -5.38 23.91 11.86
N SER A 24 -6.58 23.45 12.25
CA SER A 24 -6.81 22.83 13.57
C SER A 24 -6.04 21.53 13.75
N ARG A 25 -5.83 20.76 12.67
CA ARG A 25 -5.01 19.53 12.72
C ARG A 25 -3.54 19.84 12.93
N VAL A 26 -3.02 20.88 12.29
CA VAL A 26 -1.62 21.33 12.49
C VAL A 26 -1.42 21.79 13.93
N GLU A 27 -2.36 22.57 14.47
CA GLU A 27 -2.32 23.05 15.85
C GLU A 27 -2.35 21.92 16.88
N LEU A 28 -3.20 20.90 16.66
CA LEU A 28 -3.31 19.75 17.56
C LEU A 28 -2.02 18.90 17.58
N GLY A 29 -1.28 18.81 16.47
CA GLY A 29 -0.01 18.08 16.41
C GLY A 29 -0.09 16.57 16.71
N THR A 30 -1.29 16.01 16.82
CA THR A 30 -1.55 14.61 17.20
C THR A 30 -2.42 13.89 16.16
N ARG A 31 -2.39 12.57 16.18
CA ARG A 31 -3.23 11.72 15.32
C ARG A 31 -4.69 11.84 15.75
N THR A 32 -5.58 11.99 14.78
CA THR A 32 -7.04 12.10 14.99
C THR A 32 -7.80 11.16 14.06
N ILE A 33 -9.12 11.11 14.15
CA ILE A 33 -9.96 10.35 13.20
C ILE A 33 -9.70 10.75 11.74
N PHE A 34 -9.29 12.00 11.47
CA PHE A 34 -8.95 12.44 10.11
C PHE A 34 -7.73 11.71 9.50
N ASN A 35 -6.89 11.07 10.32
CA ASN A 35 -5.82 10.20 9.83
C ASN A 35 -6.35 8.86 9.30
N LEU A 36 -7.56 8.45 9.69
CA LEU A 36 -8.22 7.24 9.21
C LEU A 36 -9.14 7.50 8.01
N LEU A 37 -9.59 8.74 7.81
CA LEU A 37 -10.56 9.09 6.75
C LEU A 37 -9.98 9.08 5.34
N GLY A 38 -8.67 9.29 5.18
CA GLY A 38 -8.00 9.34 3.88
C GLY A 38 -8.25 8.06 3.05
N PRO A 39 -7.84 6.88 3.56
CA PRO A 39 -8.07 5.61 2.87
C PRO A 39 -9.54 5.28 2.61
N LEU A 40 -10.46 5.77 3.44
CA LEU A 40 -11.90 5.54 3.28
C LEU A 40 -12.54 6.34 2.14
N SER A 41 -11.82 7.32 1.58
CA SER A 41 -12.36 8.30 0.65
C SER A 41 -11.75 8.17 -0.75
N ASN A 42 -11.46 6.95 -1.23
CA ASN A 42 -10.82 6.75 -2.53
C ASN A 42 -11.65 7.36 -3.68
N PRO A 43 -11.15 8.39 -4.41
CA PRO A 43 -11.92 9.07 -5.45
C PRO A 43 -12.23 8.19 -6.67
N ALA A 44 -11.51 7.08 -6.87
CA ALA A 44 -11.73 6.17 -7.98
C ALA A 44 -12.92 5.22 -7.76
N GLY A 45 -13.52 5.22 -6.56
CA GLY A 45 -14.63 4.31 -6.23
C GLY A 45 -14.22 2.84 -6.28
N VAL A 46 -12.98 2.50 -5.90
CA VAL A 46 -12.52 1.11 -5.87
C VAL A 46 -13.25 0.34 -4.75
N SER A 47 -13.70 -0.87 -5.06
CA SER A 47 -14.27 -1.80 -4.05
C SER A 47 -13.23 -2.77 -3.50
N ARG A 48 -12.01 -2.78 -4.07
CA ARG A 48 -10.91 -3.65 -3.66
C ARG A 48 -9.65 -2.84 -3.36
N GLN A 49 -9.05 -3.02 -2.18
CA GLN A 49 -7.93 -2.19 -1.73
C GLN A 49 -7.09 -2.82 -0.62
N ILE A 50 -5.83 -2.37 -0.54
CA ILE A 50 -4.96 -2.55 0.63
C ILE A 50 -4.94 -1.23 1.38
N VAL A 51 -5.13 -1.26 2.69
CA VAL A 51 -5.17 -0.05 3.54
C VAL A 51 -4.21 -0.21 4.71
N GLY A 52 -3.21 0.64 4.73
CA GLY A 52 -2.31 0.83 5.86
C GLY A 52 -2.95 1.56 7.03
N VAL A 53 -2.72 1.09 8.26
CA VAL A 53 -3.06 1.85 9.48
C VAL A 53 -1.86 2.00 10.40
N PHE A 54 -1.80 3.15 11.06
CA PHE A 54 -0.67 3.54 11.90
C PHE A 54 -0.60 2.81 13.26
N SER A 55 -1.63 2.03 13.62
CA SER A 55 -1.71 1.29 14.87
C SER A 55 -2.52 0.02 14.69
N LYS A 56 -2.05 -1.08 15.29
CA LYS A 56 -2.74 -2.37 15.35
C LYS A 56 -4.21 -2.25 15.79
N ALA A 57 -4.53 -1.32 16.70
CA ALA A 57 -5.88 -1.13 17.20
C ALA A 57 -6.90 -0.73 16.12
N TRP A 58 -6.45 -0.21 14.97
CA TRP A 58 -7.32 0.22 13.87
C TRP A 58 -7.50 -0.85 12.78
N VAL A 59 -6.77 -1.97 12.83
CA VAL A 59 -6.75 -2.98 11.78
C VAL A 59 -8.14 -3.57 11.55
N GLU A 60 -8.78 -4.10 12.60
CA GLU A 60 -10.12 -4.70 12.50
C GLU A 60 -11.25 -3.66 12.41
N PRO A 61 -11.28 -2.58 13.21
CA PRO A 61 -12.36 -1.58 13.09
C PRO A 61 -12.49 -0.99 11.69
N LEU A 62 -11.37 -0.74 11.01
CA LEU A 62 -11.40 -0.13 9.68
C LEU A 62 -11.92 -1.10 8.60
N ALA A 63 -11.67 -2.41 8.75
CA ALA A 63 -12.24 -3.43 7.87
C ALA A 63 -13.78 -3.46 7.97
N HIS A 64 -14.32 -3.33 9.18
CA HIS A 64 -15.77 -3.21 9.38
C HIS A 64 -16.36 -1.93 8.79
N VAL A 65 -15.66 -0.79 8.91
CA VAL A 65 -16.09 0.46 8.28
C VAL A 65 -16.11 0.32 6.76
N LEU A 66 -15.06 -0.25 6.17
CA LEU A 66 -14.97 -0.45 4.72
C LEU A 66 -16.05 -1.42 4.19
N LYS A 67 -16.42 -2.44 4.97
CA LYS A 67 -17.58 -3.29 4.70
C LYS A 67 -18.87 -2.47 4.64
N GLN A 68 -19.11 -1.60 5.62
CA GLN A 68 -20.31 -0.75 5.67
C GLN A 68 -20.36 0.26 4.52
N LEU A 69 -19.20 0.72 4.06
CA LEU A 69 -19.06 1.61 2.90
C LEU A 69 -19.16 0.89 1.55
N GLY A 70 -19.34 -0.44 1.54
CA GLY A 70 -19.59 -1.22 0.32
C GLY A 70 -18.33 -1.74 -0.37
N SER A 71 -17.21 -1.91 0.34
CA SER A 71 -16.05 -2.62 -0.22
C SER A 71 -16.33 -4.12 -0.38
N ASP A 72 -15.77 -4.71 -1.43
CA ASP A 72 -15.91 -6.14 -1.75
C ASP A 72 -14.81 -6.98 -1.10
N ARG A 73 -13.54 -6.56 -1.27
CA ARG A 73 -12.38 -7.25 -0.70
C ARG A 73 -11.30 -6.27 -0.25
N VAL A 74 -10.89 -6.32 1.01
CA VAL A 74 -9.91 -5.39 1.57
C VAL A 74 -8.95 -6.13 2.48
N TRP A 75 -7.68 -5.78 2.44
CA TRP A 75 -6.78 -6.02 3.59
C TRP A 75 -6.46 -4.72 4.29
N VAL A 76 -6.76 -4.64 5.58
CA VAL A 76 -6.27 -3.58 6.44
C VAL A 76 -5.04 -4.09 7.16
N THR A 77 -3.92 -3.35 7.10
CA THR A 77 -2.61 -3.85 7.52
C THR A 77 -1.93 -2.92 8.51
N HIS A 78 -1.20 -3.50 9.46
CA HIS A 78 -0.25 -2.80 10.32
C HIS A 78 1.02 -3.63 10.44
N GLY A 79 2.16 -3.06 10.06
CA GLY A 79 3.47 -3.70 10.16
C GLY A 79 4.13 -3.46 11.52
N GLN A 80 4.82 -4.48 12.01
CA GLN A 80 5.72 -4.36 13.16
C GLN A 80 6.71 -3.21 12.96
N GLY A 81 7.02 -2.50 14.05
CA GLY A 81 7.80 -1.25 13.99
C GLY A 81 6.94 0.00 13.76
N GLY A 82 5.61 -0.14 13.68
CA GLY A 82 4.69 0.98 13.57
C GLY A 82 4.41 1.43 12.14
N LEU A 83 4.71 0.58 11.16
CA LEU A 83 4.53 0.86 9.75
C LEU A 83 3.06 0.68 9.37
N ASP A 84 2.55 1.56 8.53
CA ASP A 84 1.25 1.45 7.87
C ASP A 84 1.34 0.67 6.55
N GLU A 85 2.25 -0.30 6.48
CA GLU A 85 2.49 -1.13 5.30
C GLU A 85 2.67 -2.61 5.72
N ILE A 86 2.63 -3.52 4.74
CA ILE A 86 3.12 -4.88 4.94
C ILE A 86 4.64 -4.81 5.02
N THR A 87 5.22 -5.33 6.09
CA THR A 87 6.64 -5.11 6.39
C THR A 87 7.50 -6.36 6.16
N PRO A 88 8.70 -6.23 5.59
CA PRO A 88 9.70 -7.30 5.58
C PRO A 88 10.50 -7.40 6.89
N THR A 89 10.24 -6.56 7.89
CA THR A 89 11.04 -6.50 9.13
C THR A 89 10.50 -7.37 10.26
N GLY A 90 9.26 -7.86 10.14
CA GLY A 90 8.62 -8.65 11.17
C GLY A 90 7.15 -8.92 10.86
N THR A 91 6.37 -9.17 11.92
CA THR A 91 4.95 -9.51 11.79
C THR A 91 4.16 -8.36 11.16
N THR A 92 3.26 -8.69 10.24
CA THR A 92 2.19 -7.80 9.79
C THR A 92 0.86 -8.31 10.30
N TRP A 93 0.12 -7.49 11.03
CA TRP A 93 -1.25 -7.78 11.43
C TRP A 93 -2.20 -7.38 10.31
N VAL A 94 -3.05 -8.31 9.90
CA VAL A 94 -4.00 -8.12 8.80
C VAL A 94 -5.41 -8.42 9.26
N CYS A 95 -6.35 -7.58 8.82
CA CYS A 95 -7.77 -7.92 8.83
C CYS A 95 -8.27 -7.90 7.38
N GLU A 96 -8.73 -9.06 6.91
CA GLU A 96 -9.33 -9.23 5.60
C GLU A 96 -10.85 -9.07 5.69
N LEU A 97 -11.40 -8.22 4.82
CA LEU A 97 -12.78 -8.31 4.37
C LEU A 97 -12.81 -9.11 3.08
N LYS A 98 -13.59 -10.18 3.00
CA LYS A 98 -13.84 -10.94 1.77
C LYS A 98 -15.21 -11.61 1.83
N ASP A 99 -16.00 -11.47 0.76
CA ASP A 99 -17.34 -12.08 0.65
C ASP A 99 -18.24 -11.73 1.85
N GLY A 100 -18.12 -10.49 2.35
CA GLY A 100 -18.84 -10.00 3.52
C GLY A 100 -18.34 -10.52 4.88
N ASN A 101 -17.35 -11.41 4.92
CA ASN A 101 -16.74 -11.92 6.14
C ASN A 101 -15.50 -11.09 6.51
N VAL A 102 -15.31 -10.87 7.81
CA VAL A 102 -14.15 -10.17 8.36
C VAL A 102 -13.34 -11.19 9.15
N THR A 103 -12.09 -11.39 8.77
CA THR A 103 -11.18 -12.38 9.38
C THR A 103 -9.80 -11.79 9.60
N SER A 104 -9.23 -12.01 10.77
CA SER A 104 -7.91 -11.50 11.14
C SER A 104 -6.87 -12.62 11.08
N PHE A 105 -5.67 -12.28 10.60
CA PHE A 105 -4.52 -13.17 10.59
C PHE A 105 -3.21 -12.36 10.66
N GLU A 106 -2.11 -13.06 10.84
CA GLU A 106 -0.77 -12.50 10.86
C GLU A 106 0.01 -13.02 9.66
N LEU A 107 0.89 -12.18 9.13
CA LEU A 107 1.83 -12.52 8.09
C LEU A 107 3.25 -12.30 8.59
N GLU A 108 4.14 -13.21 8.24
CA GLU A 108 5.57 -13.05 8.39
C GLU A 108 6.21 -12.84 7.00
N PRO A 109 7.41 -12.22 6.90
CA PRO A 109 8.10 -12.04 5.63
C PRO A 109 8.31 -13.36 4.86
N GLU A 110 8.50 -14.46 5.60
CA GLU A 110 8.67 -15.80 5.04
C GLU A 110 7.41 -16.32 4.32
N ASP A 111 6.21 -15.87 4.70
CA ASP A 111 4.96 -16.19 4.00
C ASP A 111 4.92 -15.60 2.57
N ALA A 112 5.66 -14.51 2.36
CA ALA A 112 5.88 -13.91 1.05
C ALA A 112 7.09 -14.51 0.29
N GLY A 113 7.86 -15.41 0.93
CA GLY A 113 9.12 -15.92 0.40
C GLY A 113 10.27 -14.91 0.48
N VAL A 114 10.17 -13.91 1.36
CA VAL A 114 11.15 -12.84 1.57
C VAL A 114 11.97 -13.12 2.83
N THR A 115 13.27 -12.78 2.78
CA THR A 115 14.14 -12.83 3.97
C THR A 115 13.99 -11.53 4.76
N ARG A 116 14.05 -11.61 6.09
CA ARG A 116 13.86 -10.44 6.95
C ARG A 116 14.91 -9.36 6.72
N TRP A 117 14.45 -8.12 6.74
CA TRP A 117 15.27 -6.91 6.74
C TRP A 117 15.18 -6.21 8.09
N THR A 118 16.05 -5.23 8.34
CA THR A 118 15.94 -4.34 9.49
C THR A 118 15.15 -3.08 9.14
N LEU A 119 14.68 -2.34 10.14
CA LEU A 119 14.05 -1.04 9.91
C LEU A 119 15.02 -0.02 9.30
N ASP A 120 16.31 -0.11 9.65
CA ASP A 120 17.33 0.79 9.10
C ASP A 120 17.55 0.54 7.59
N ASP A 121 17.38 -0.68 7.11
CA ASP A 121 17.46 -1.01 5.67
C ASP A 121 16.31 -0.39 4.86
N LEU A 122 15.21 -0.03 5.51
CA LEU A 122 14.04 0.62 4.88
C LEU A 122 14.06 2.14 5.01
N LYS A 123 15.12 2.72 5.57
CA LYS A 123 15.18 4.16 5.80
C LYS A 123 15.33 4.91 4.47
N GLY A 124 14.27 5.63 4.09
CA GLY A 124 14.29 6.56 2.96
C GLY A 124 15.16 7.80 3.22
N GLY A 125 15.53 8.47 2.13
CA GLY A 125 16.29 9.70 2.12
C GLY A 125 15.45 10.92 1.71
N GLU A 126 16.09 11.90 1.10
CA GLU A 126 15.46 13.07 0.49
C GLU A 126 14.63 12.68 -0.76
N PRO A 127 13.70 13.52 -1.24
CA PRO A 127 12.82 13.20 -2.36
C PRO A 127 13.56 12.70 -3.62
N GLU A 128 14.69 13.31 -3.98
CA GLU A 128 15.51 12.93 -5.12
C GLU A 128 16.16 11.56 -4.92
N GLU A 129 16.60 11.25 -3.71
CA GLU A 129 17.20 9.97 -3.34
C GLU A 129 16.14 8.86 -3.39
N ASN A 130 14.95 9.11 -2.86
CA ASN A 130 13.83 8.16 -2.92
C ASN A 130 13.37 7.92 -4.36
N ALA A 131 13.39 8.95 -5.21
CA ALA A 131 13.06 8.82 -6.63
C ALA A 131 14.10 8.01 -7.41
N ALA A 132 15.38 8.07 -7.02
CA ALA A 132 16.43 7.22 -7.55
C ALA A 132 16.26 5.77 -7.07
N ALA A 133 16.07 5.57 -5.75
CA ALA A 133 15.86 4.25 -5.16
C ALA A 133 14.65 3.51 -5.76
N LEU A 134 13.54 4.21 -6.00
CA LEU A 134 12.37 3.65 -6.69
C LEU A 134 12.73 3.19 -8.11
N ARG A 135 13.48 3.99 -8.88
CA ARG A 135 13.90 3.60 -10.23
C ARG A 135 14.85 2.40 -10.21
N ASP A 136 15.74 2.32 -9.23
CA ASP A 136 16.64 1.18 -9.06
C ASP A 136 15.84 -0.10 -8.76
N VAL A 137 14.85 -0.03 -7.86
CA VAL A 137 13.93 -1.13 -7.57
C VAL A 137 13.23 -1.57 -8.84
N LEU A 138 12.62 -0.64 -9.59
CA LEU A 138 11.90 -0.95 -10.83
C LEU A 138 12.82 -1.44 -11.95
N SER A 139 14.12 -1.17 -11.87
CA SER A 139 15.15 -1.67 -12.78
C SER A 139 15.73 -3.04 -12.34
N GLY A 140 15.24 -3.61 -11.24
CA GLY A 140 15.58 -4.97 -10.79
C GLY A 140 16.54 -5.07 -9.61
N ALA A 141 16.89 -3.96 -8.94
CA ALA A 141 17.78 -3.98 -7.77
C ALA A 141 17.22 -4.89 -6.65
N LYS A 142 18.06 -5.75 -6.07
CA LYS A 142 17.67 -6.69 -5.00
C LYS A 142 18.04 -6.08 -3.63
N ASN A 143 17.10 -5.37 -3.01
CA ASN A 143 17.29 -4.68 -1.73
C ASN A 143 15.99 -4.68 -0.90
N ALA A 144 16.06 -4.13 0.32
CA ALA A 144 14.91 -4.05 1.23
C ALA A 144 13.72 -3.30 0.63
N PHE A 145 13.96 -2.22 -0.13
CA PHE A 145 12.89 -1.47 -0.81
C PHE A 145 12.15 -2.33 -1.84
N ARG A 146 12.87 -3.15 -2.62
CA ARG A 146 12.25 -4.09 -3.54
C ARG A 146 11.38 -5.08 -2.79
N ASP A 147 11.92 -5.69 -1.74
CA ASP A 147 11.22 -6.73 -0.99
C ASP A 147 9.96 -6.19 -0.30
N ALA A 148 10.02 -5.01 0.33
CA ALA A 148 8.84 -4.31 0.84
C ALA A 148 7.81 -4.03 -0.27
N SER A 149 8.26 -3.56 -1.44
CA SER A 149 7.40 -3.24 -2.57
C SER A 149 6.68 -4.48 -3.13
N ILE A 150 7.40 -5.60 -3.32
CA ILE A 150 6.81 -6.82 -3.88
C ILE A 150 5.89 -7.53 -2.90
N MET A 151 6.12 -7.43 -1.59
CA MET A 151 5.21 -7.95 -0.58
C MET A 151 3.87 -7.22 -0.62
N THR A 152 3.91 -5.88 -0.63
CA THR A 152 2.69 -5.07 -0.72
C THR A 152 1.98 -5.24 -2.07
N ALA A 153 2.73 -5.29 -3.18
CA ALA A 153 2.17 -5.56 -4.50
C ALA A 153 1.58 -6.98 -4.60
N GLY A 154 2.23 -7.97 -3.98
CA GLY A 154 1.74 -9.35 -3.90
C GLY A 154 0.41 -9.45 -3.16
N ALA A 155 0.29 -8.77 -2.01
CA ALA A 155 -0.98 -8.66 -1.31
C ALA A 155 -2.06 -7.95 -2.14
N ALA A 156 -1.70 -6.89 -2.86
CA ALA A 156 -2.63 -6.23 -3.78
C ALA A 156 -3.11 -7.17 -4.89
N LEU A 157 -2.24 -8.04 -5.42
CA LEU A 157 -2.63 -9.08 -6.38
C LEU A 157 -3.56 -10.13 -5.77
N VAL A 158 -3.35 -10.51 -4.50
CA VAL A 158 -4.27 -11.40 -3.77
C VAL A 158 -5.65 -10.74 -3.62
N VAL A 159 -5.71 -9.51 -3.13
CA VAL A 159 -6.96 -8.75 -2.98
C VAL A 159 -7.65 -8.50 -4.32
N ALA A 160 -6.90 -8.41 -5.41
CA ALA A 160 -7.43 -8.30 -6.76
C ALA A 160 -7.87 -9.64 -7.39
N ASP A 161 -7.83 -10.76 -6.66
CA ASP A 161 -8.04 -12.13 -7.17
C ASP A 161 -7.15 -12.47 -8.37
N LYS A 162 -5.91 -12.00 -8.36
CA LYS A 162 -4.88 -12.31 -9.37
C LYS A 162 -3.85 -13.32 -8.88
N ALA A 163 -3.78 -13.55 -7.58
CA ALA A 163 -2.96 -14.57 -6.95
C ALA A 163 -3.75 -15.27 -5.84
N ASP A 164 -3.51 -16.57 -5.67
CA ASP A 164 -4.21 -17.38 -4.66
C ASP A 164 -3.69 -17.13 -3.24
N ASP A 165 -2.40 -16.82 -3.12
CA ASP A 165 -1.72 -16.56 -1.85
C ASP A 165 -0.63 -15.49 -1.99
N LEU A 166 -0.13 -15.03 -0.84
CA LEU A 166 0.85 -13.96 -0.76
C LEU A 166 2.18 -14.33 -1.45
N LYS A 167 2.62 -15.58 -1.31
CA LYS A 167 3.87 -16.07 -1.91
C LYS A 167 3.81 -16.00 -3.44
N THR A 168 2.71 -16.47 -4.02
CA THR A 168 2.45 -16.43 -5.46
C THR A 168 2.34 -14.99 -5.94
N GLY A 169 1.58 -14.14 -5.23
CA GLY A 169 1.46 -12.72 -5.55
C GLY A 169 2.82 -12.00 -5.52
N THR A 170 3.64 -12.30 -4.51
CA THR A 170 4.98 -11.71 -4.36
C THR A 170 5.91 -12.14 -5.49
N ALA A 171 5.88 -13.42 -5.88
CA ALA A 171 6.63 -13.93 -7.02
C ALA A 171 6.19 -13.29 -8.36
N MET A 172 4.89 -13.06 -8.56
CA MET A 172 4.36 -12.36 -9.72
C MET A 172 4.83 -10.90 -9.76
N ALA A 173 4.81 -10.20 -8.63
CA ALA A 173 5.29 -8.82 -8.51
C ALA A 173 6.80 -8.73 -8.78
N ALA A 174 7.59 -9.65 -8.22
CA ALA A 174 9.02 -9.78 -8.49
C ALA A 174 9.31 -9.99 -9.97
N THR A 175 8.54 -10.86 -10.64
CA THR A 175 8.69 -11.10 -12.08
C THR A 175 8.39 -9.84 -12.90
N ALA A 176 7.36 -9.07 -12.53
CA ALA A 176 6.99 -7.83 -13.23
C ALA A 176 8.04 -6.73 -13.10
N ILE A 177 8.81 -6.72 -12.01
CA ILE A 177 10.00 -5.88 -11.88
C ILE A 177 11.12 -6.42 -12.78
N ASP A 178 11.44 -7.70 -12.63
CA ASP A 178 12.63 -8.32 -13.25
C ASP A 178 12.53 -8.36 -14.79
N ASP A 179 11.33 -8.43 -15.36
CA ASP A 179 11.10 -8.39 -16.81
C ASP A 179 10.85 -6.96 -17.36
N GLY A 180 10.94 -5.94 -16.49
CA GLY A 180 10.84 -4.52 -16.83
C GLY A 180 9.44 -4.01 -17.13
N ARG A 181 8.38 -4.82 -16.97
CA ARG A 181 6.99 -4.35 -17.16
C ARG A 181 6.61 -3.25 -16.17
N ALA A 182 7.09 -3.35 -14.92
CA ALA A 182 6.82 -2.35 -13.89
C ALA A 182 7.45 -0.99 -14.25
N LEU A 183 8.72 -0.98 -14.68
CA LEU A 183 9.40 0.24 -15.13
C LEU A 183 8.71 0.88 -16.34
N LYS A 184 8.36 0.08 -17.37
CA LYS A 184 7.63 0.56 -18.55
C LYS A 184 6.27 1.19 -18.19
N THR A 185 5.61 0.66 -17.16
CA THR A 185 4.34 1.23 -16.68
C THR A 185 4.54 2.61 -16.06
N LEU A 186 5.61 2.80 -15.28
CA LEU A 186 5.98 4.12 -14.75
C LEU A 186 6.33 5.10 -15.87
N GLU A 187 7.16 4.69 -16.84
CA GLU A 187 7.50 5.51 -18.00
C GLU A 187 6.24 5.95 -18.76
N LYS A 188 5.29 5.02 -18.96
CA LYS A 188 4.03 5.34 -19.63
C LYS A 188 3.16 6.30 -18.82
N LEU A 189 3.14 6.16 -17.49
CA LEU A 189 2.45 7.11 -16.62
C LEU A 189 3.02 8.52 -16.78
N VAL A 190 4.34 8.66 -16.74
CA VAL A 190 5.04 9.95 -16.91
C VAL A 190 4.76 10.57 -18.28
N GLU A 191 4.84 9.77 -19.34
CA GLU A 191 4.52 10.23 -20.70
C GLU A 191 3.09 10.78 -20.79
N VAL A 192 2.11 10.05 -20.24
CA VAL A 192 0.70 10.42 -20.31
C VAL A 192 0.32 11.58 -19.38
N SER A 193 1.02 11.76 -18.25
CA SER A 193 0.73 12.86 -17.32
C SER A 193 1.29 14.20 -17.78
N ASN A 194 2.31 14.17 -18.65
CA ASN A 194 2.99 15.37 -19.16
C ASN A 194 2.55 15.76 -20.57
N SER A 195 1.62 15.01 -21.16
CA SER A 195 0.99 15.28 -22.46
C SER A 195 -0.29 16.08 -22.31
#